data_AF-A0A6I4MKT7-F1
#
_entry.id   AF-A0A6I4MKT7-F1
#
_cell.length_a   1.000
_cell.length_b   1.000
_cell.length_c   1.000
_cell.angle_alpha   90.00
_cell.angle_beta   90.00
_cell.angle_gamma   90.00
#
_symmetry.space_group_name_H-M   'P 1'
#
loop_
_entity.id
_entity.type
_entity.pdbx_description
1 polymer ?
#
loop_
_entity_poly.entity_id
_entity_poly.type
_entity_poly.pdbx_seq_one_letter_code
_entity_poly.pdbx_strand_id
1 'polypeptide(L)'
;MKRSWKAAVAAVGATAMTTASAAWPSPSENASAASGKGRWVLVDAEDFDRPLRVDGAKWRLDPQGRHSPWHVDAFDDDGEAWTKMSGPNFKKQLATLNVFRKRVAFGRKGWLTAEVAAVDKDRDGRPDSRPGLSTIRLPGGQRAARLSEPSWDAGVLIRPTRPLPRHYRVEMTLRGIDFGGKRHGTFDYNGRHNGYTKEPCKTRYPWTFTGALPGKSRCQYHDVTRENGFYYMTILDYATPAPHGNPDIHFRRKVIMDGYYSDLPRWKHAATCNPKTRRMYRTFDGTFNGVNALFARGDKFIGGPDNDLSTEYYAKTRCGEASLDKPYGPGKRFEGHLTSAEIQPQLLPKASYRFAVERDDTGYTLEMSGPFRFIGQATLRVHHDFIEDGRPIWHYNQTRGEYDGRFDRRLVHKGPYGTYVTKHTWPKGSAYPDSFIIGDPHLNYYEGEAVIDDIRLYVPRKHR
;
A
#
# COMPACT_ATOMS: atom_id res chain seq x y z
N MET A 1 57.34 -54.64 45.94
CA MET A 1 57.26 -53.45 45.08
C MET A 1 55.80 -53.04 44.97
N LYS A 2 55.40 -51.96 45.64
CA LYS A 2 54.03 -51.43 45.71
C LYS A 2 54.07 -49.98 45.22
N ARG A 3 53.23 -49.62 44.25
CA ARG A 3 52.88 -48.22 43.97
C ARG A 3 51.37 -48.13 43.73
N SER A 4 50.70 -47.56 44.72
CA SER A 4 49.35 -47.02 44.70
C SER A 4 49.41 -45.56 44.20
N TRP A 5 48.56 -45.19 43.25
CA TRP A 5 48.34 -43.79 42.89
C TRP A 5 46.89 -43.40 43.15
N LYS A 6 46.76 -42.20 43.71
CA LYS A 6 45.61 -41.66 44.45
C LYS A 6 44.54 -41.09 43.51
N ALA A 7 43.29 -41.24 43.94
CA ALA A 7 42.15 -40.49 43.44
C ALA A 7 42.23 -39.01 43.86
N ALA A 8 41.83 -38.11 42.97
CA ALA A 8 41.50 -36.72 43.29
C ALA A 8 40.18 -36.37 42.61
N VAL A 9 39.20 -36.03 43.46
CA VAL A 9 37.91 -35.43 43.13
C VAL A 9 38.13 -33.94 42.90
N ALA A 10 37.62 -33.40 41.80
CA ALA A 10 37.58 -31.95 41.55
C ALA A 10 36.13 -31.47 41.39
N ALA A 11 35.79 -30.48 42.19
CA ALA A 11 34.46 -29.94 42.42
C ALA A 11 33.96 -29.08 41.25
N VAL A 12 32.63 -29.07 41.11
CA VAL A 12 31.83 -28.26 40.19
C VAL A 12 31.87 -26.80 40.63
N GLY A 13 32.42 -25.92 39.79
CA GLY A 13 32.31 -24.47 39.91
C GLY A 13 31.47 -23.91 38.76
N ALA A 14 30.24 -23.49 39.04
CA ALA A 14 29.38 -22.82 38.09
C ALA A 14 29.77 -21.34 37.97
N THR A 15 30.39 -20.95 36.85
CA THR A 15 30.56 -19.54 36.48
C THR A 15 29.34 -19.05 35.71
N ALA A 16 28.54 -18.20 36.34
CA ALA A 16 27.48 -17.44 35.71
C ALA A 16 28.10 -16.41 34.74
N MET A 17 27.85 -16.57 33.44
CA MET A 17 28.10 -15.52 32.46
C MET A 17 26.93 -14.53 32.49
N THR A 18 27.18 -13.33 32.99
CA THR A 18 26.30 -12.17 32.87
C THR A 18 26.26 -11.71 31.41
N THR A 19 25.20 -12.07 30.70
CA THR A 19 24.87 -11.44 29.42
C THR A 19 24.31 -10.04 29.70
N ALA A 20 25.10 -9.02 29.36
CA ALA A 20 24.63 -7.64 29.32
C ALA A 20 23.57 -7.51 28.22
N SER A 21 22.30 -7.72 28.60
CA SER A 21 21.17 -7.29 27.78
C SER A 21 21.17 -5.77 27.75
N ALA A 22 21.35 -5.19 26.55
CA ALA A 22 21.07 -3.79 26.31
C ALA A 22 19.59 -3.56 26.64
N ALA A 23 19.33 -3.06 27.84
CA ALA A 23 18.01 -2.69 28.29
C ALA A 23 17.53 -1.50 27.44
N TRP A 24 16.45 -1.72 26.70
CA TRP A 24 15.71 -0.64 26.06
C TRP A 24 15.14 0.25 27.16
N PRO A 25 15.15 1.59 26.99
CA PRO A 25 14.44 2.46 27.93
C PRO A 25 12.96 2.08 27.93
N SER A 26 12.43 1.80 29.13
CA SER A 26 11.01 1.57 29.35
C SER A 26 10.19 2.71 28.73
N PRO A 27 9.17 2.43 27.91
CA PRO A 27 8.24 3.47 27.49
C PRO A 27 7.44 3.84 28.74
N SER A 28 7.69 5.04 29.25
CA SER A 28 6.92 5.62 30.35
C SER A 28 5.42 5.47 30.08
N GLU A 29 4.71 4.81 30.98
CA GLU A 29 3.25 4.62 30.97
C GLU A 29 2.44 5.94 31.15
N ASN A 30 3.07 7.11 31.00
CA ASN A 30 2.41 8.42 31.01
C ASN A 30 2.34 9.11 29.64
N ALA A 31 2.53 8.38 28.52
CA ALA A 31 2.30 8.92 27.17
C ALA A 31 0.83 8.85 26.70
N SER A 32 -0.11 8.44 27.56
CA SER A 32 -1.55 8.46 27.29
C SER A 32 -2.18 9.81 27.66
N ALA A 33 -1.78 10.91 27.00
CA ALA A 33 -2.52 12.19 27.02
C ALA A 33 -1.97 13.29 26.10
N ALA A 34 -0.77 13.16 25.53
CA ALA A 34 -0.18 14.21 24.67
C ALA A 34 -0.27 13.85 23.18
N SER A 35 -1.48 13.59 22.67
CA SER A 35 -1.71 13.68 21.22
C SER A 35 -1.50 15.14 20.79
N GLY A 36 -0.78 15.35 19.68
CA GLY A 36 -0.32 16.65 19.18
C GLY A 36 -1.41 17.65 18.73
N LYS A 37 -2.52 17.77 19.46
CA LYS A 37 -3.61 18.73 19.23
C LYS A 37 -3.16 20.20 19.23
N GLY A 38 -1.94 20.51 19.69
CA GLY A 38 -1.35 21.85 19.60
C GLY A 38 -0.40 22.10 18.41
N ARG A 39 0.07 21.06 17.70
CA ARG A 39 1.08 21.18 16.62
C ARG A 39 0.44 21.35 15.24
N TRP A 40 -0.66 20.66 14.98
CA TRP A 40 -1.31 20.57 13.68
C TRP A 40 -2.58 21.43 13.63
N VAL A 41 -2.77 22.17 12.53
CA VAL A 41 -3.95 23.02 12.26
C VAL A 41 -4.69 22.45 11.07
N LEU A 42 -5.99 22.23 11.21
CA LEU A 42 -6.86 21.77 10.12
C LEU A 42 -6.95 22.87 9.05
N VAL A 43 -6.63 22.52 7.81
CA VAL A 43 -6.72 23.44 6.67
C VAL A 43 -7.81 23.04 5.68
N ASP A 44 -8.06 21.74 5.52
CA ASP A 44 -9.13 21.21 4.69
C ASP A 44 -9.74 19.95 5.32
N ALA A 45 -11.03 19.76 5.07
CA ALA A 45 -11.78 18.58 5.49
C ALA A 45 -12.86 18.27 4.45
N GLU A 46 -13.17 16.99 4.31
CA GLU A 46 -14.31 16.47 3.57
C GLU A 46 -15.03 15.44 4.42
N ASP A 47 -16.31 15.68 4.70
CA ASP A 47 -17.22 14.85 5.49
C ASP A 47 -18.40 14.32 4.64
N PHE A 48 -18.37 14.57 3.33
CA PHE A 48 -19.38 14.15 2.36
C PHE A 48 -20.78 14.69 2.66
N ASP A 49 -20.86 15.84 3.35
CA ASP A 49 -22.10 16.58 3.57
C ASP A 49 -22.81 16.92 2.24
N ARG A 50 -22.03 17.26 1.22
CA ARG A 50 -22.45 17.58 -0.14
C ARG A 50 -22.46 16.32 -1.00
N PRO A 51 -23.54 16.08 -1.77
CA PRO A 51 -23.61 14.95 -2.69
C PRO A 51 -22.45 14.97 -3.70
N LEU A 52 -21.73 13.85 -3.79
CA LEU A 52 -20.71 13.62 -4.80
C LEU A 52 -21.36 13.49 -6.19
N ARG A 53 -20.67 14.03 -7.21
CA ARG A 53 -21.12 14.00 -8.61
C ARG A 53 -20.29 13.05 -9.48
N VAL A 54 -19.46 12.20 -8.87
CA VAL A 54 -18.49 11.34 -9.57
C VAL A 54 -19.20 10.33 -10.46
N ASP A 55 -20.20 9.63 -9.92
CA ASP A 55 -20.93 8.60 -10.68
C ASP A 55 -21.66 9.15 -11.89
N GLY A 56 -22.22 10.36 -11.76
CA GLY A 56 -22.89 11.09 -12.84
C GLY A 56 -21.97 11.76 -13.86
N ALA A 57 -20.65 11.79 -13.62
CA ALA A 57 -19.71 12.34 -14.58
C ALA A 57 -19.57 11.42 -15.80
N LYS A 58 -19.44 12.04 -16.98
CA LYS A 58 -19.28 11.31 -18.24
C LYS A 58 -17.95 10.58 -18.28
N TRP A 59 -18.00 9.32 -18.72
CA TRP A 59 -16.81 8.57 -19.09
C TRP A 59 -16.08 9.26 -20.24
N ARG A 60 -14.74 9.24 -20.19
CA ARG A 60 -13.87 9.67 -21.27
C ARG A 60 -12.98 8.51 -21.64
N LEU A 61 -12.88 8.21 -22.93
CA LEU A 61 -11.87 7.30 -23.42
C LEU A 61 -10.49 7.90 -23.10
N ASP A 62 -9.61 7.11 -22.48
CA ASP A 62 -8.22 7.48 -22.34
C ASP A 62 -7.55 7.42 -23.72
N PRO A 63 -7.04 8.54 -24.27
CA PRO A 63 -6.36 8.52 -25.56
C PRO A 63 -5.03 7.78 -25.52
N GLN A 64 -4.52 7.45 -24.32
CA GLN A 64 -3.19 6.91 -24.06
C GLN A 64 -2.07 7.85 -24.56
N GLY A 65 -0.83 7.49 -24.28
CA GLY A 65 0.36 8.20 -24.71
C GLY A 65 0.60 9.53 -24.00
N ARG A 66 1.66 10.23 -24.42
CA ARG A 66 2.20 11.41 -23.72
C ARG A 66 1.26 12.62 -23.58
N HIS A 67 0.18 12.65 -24.36
CA HIS A 67 -0.83 13.70 -24.30
C HIS A 67 -2.05 13.32 -23.47
N SER A 68 -2.11 12.07 -22.98
CA SER A 68 -3.17 11.66 -22.06
C SER A 68 -3.11 12.51 -20.77
N PRO A 69 -4.27 12.96 -20.25
CA PRO A 69 -4.34 13.59 -18.93
C PRO A 69 -3.90 12.68 -17.77
N TRP A 70 -3.74 11.38 -18.05
CA TRP A 70 -3.31 10.35 -17.11
C TRP A 70 -1.91 9.81 -17.43
N HIS A 71 -1.19 10.41 -18.37
CA HIS A 71 0.21 10.06 -18.61
C HIS A 71 1.06 10.36 -17.36
N VAL A 72 1.94 9.41 -16.99
CA VAL A 72 2.89 9.56 -15.89
C VAL A 72 4.31 9.57 -16.44
N ASP A 73 4.78 8.41 -16.93
CA ASP A 73 6.07 8.26 -17.61
C ASP A 73 6.18 6.92 -18.37
N ALA A 74 7.36 6.29 -18.41
CA ALA A 74 7.61 5.02 -19.08
C ALA A 74 6.87 3.80 -18.48
N PHE A 75 6.31 3.90 -17.27
CA PHE A 75 5.65 2.78 -16.57
C PHE A 75 4.13 2.90 -16.42
N ASP A 76 3.51 3.94 -16.98
CA ASP A 76 2.04 4.03 -17.06
C ASP A 76 1.46 3.03 -18.08
N ASP A 77 0.15 3.04 -18.33
CA ASP A 77 -0.55 1.95 -19.03
C ASP A 77 0.02 1.56 -20.40
N ASP A 78 0.55 2.53 -21.16
CA ASP A 78 1.11 2.35 -22.50
C ASP A 78 2.56 2.84 -22.63
N GLY A 79 3.22 3.09 -21.50
CA GLY A 79 4.55 3.64 -21.41
C GLY A 79 5.64 2.88 -22.20
N GLU A 80 6.71 3.60 -22.52
CA GLU A 80 7.82 3.08 -23.34
C GLU A 80 8.42 1.79 -22.79
N ALA A 81 8.45 1.61 -21.46
CA ALA A 81 9.04 0.43 -20.84
C ALA A 81 8.36 -0.86 -21.34
N TRP A 82 7.04 -0.85 -21.50
CA TRP A 82 6.29 -2.01 -21.98
C TRP A 82 6.63 -2.37 -23.42
N THR A 83 6.76 -1.36 -24.28
CA THR A 83 7.18 -1.57 -25.66
C THR A 83 8.59 -2.14 -25.74
N LYS A 84 9.51 -1.70 -24.88
CA LYS A 84 10.91 -2.19 -24.87
C LYS A 84 11.06 -3.58 -24.25
N MET A 85 10.30 -3.89 -23.21
CA MET A 85 10.34 -5.19 -22.52
C MET A 85 9.61 -6.29 -23.31
N SER A 86 8.47 -5.95 -23.92
CA SER A 86 7.55 -6.93 -24.50
C SER A 86 7.38 -6.80 -26.01
N GLY A 87 8.06 -5.84 -26.65
CA GLY A 87 8.04 -5.65 -28.09
C GLY A 87 6.61 -5.44 -28.64
N PRO A 88 6.32 -5.94 -29.86
CA PRO A 88 5.01 -5.73 -30.49
C PRO A 88 3.85 -6.45 -29.76
N ASN A 89 4.12 -7.42 -28.89
CA ASN A 89 3.08 -8.17 -28.21
C ASN A 89 2.29 -7.34 -27.22
N PHE A 90 2.94 -6.45 -26.47
CA PHE A 90 2.22 -5.58 -25.53
C PHE A 90 1.25 -4.66 -26.28
N LYS A 91 1.71 -4.04 -27.37
CA LYS A 91 0.84 -3.21 -28.22
C LYS A 91 -0.34 -3.99 -28.77
N LYS A 92 -0.12 -5.23 -29.23
CA LYS A 92 -1.21 -6.11 -29.72
C LYS A 92 -2.24 -6.39 -28.63
N GLN A 93 -1.79 -6.64 -27.40
CA GLN A 93 -2.65 -6.93 -26.26
C GLN A 93 -3.41 -5.69 -25.77
N LEU A 94 -2.73 -4.56 -25.66
CA LEU A 94 -3.35 -3.29 -25.28
C LEU A 94 -4.39 -2.86 -26.31
N ALA A 95 -4.15 -3.12 -27.60
CA ALA A 95 -5.11 -2.86 -28.67
C ALA A 95 -6.41 -3.68 -28.57
N THR A 96 -6.47 -4.73 -27.74
CA THR A 96 -7.71 -5.51 -27.53
C THR A 96 -8.63 -4.89 -26.47
N LEU A 97 -8.27 -3.77 -25.86
CA LEU A 97 -9.10 -3.13 -24.83
C LEU A 97 -9.07 -1.61 -24.97
N ASN A 98 -10.05 -0.96 -24.36
CA ASN A 98 -10.03 0.47 -24.07
C ASN A 98 -10.01 0.69 -22.56
N VAL A 99 -9.52 1.85 -22.13
CA VAL A 99 -9.65 2.29 -20.73
C VAL A 99 -10.49 3.55 -20.73
N PHE A 100 -11.59 3.55 -19.99
CA PHE A 100 -12.43 4.72 -19.76
C PHE A 100 -12.14 5.29 -18.38
N ARG A 101 -12.12 6.61 -18.28
CA ARG A 101 -11.76 7.32 -17.06
C ARG A 101 -12.72 8.44 -16.72
N LYS A 102 -12.81 8.75 -15.41
CA LYS A 102 -13.42 9.96 -14.86
C LYS A 102 -12.41 10.62 -13.93
N ARG A 103 -12.34 11.94 -14.01
CA ARG A 103 -11.59 12.80 -13.09
C ARG A 103 -12.54 13.88 -12.58
N VAL A 104 -12.84 13.86 -11.29
CA VAL A 104 -13.84 14.76 -10.70
C VAL A 104 -13.29 15.38 -9.43
N ALA A 105 -13.08 16.70 -9.46
CA ALA A 105 -12.72 17.46 -8.27
C ALA A 105 -13.95 17.61 -7.35
N PHE A 106 -13.74 17.45 -6.04
CA PHE A 106 -14.78 17.58 -5.03
C PHE A 106 -14.23 18.12 -3.71
N GLY A 107 -15.14 18.31 -2.76
CA GLY A 107 -14.89 18.94 -1.49
C GLY A 107 -14.72 20.45 -1.55
N ARG A 108 -14.40 21.06 -0.40
CA ARG A 108 -14.32 22.53 -0.31
C ARG A 108 -13.23 23.04 -1.25
N LYS A 109 -13.56 23.98 -2.14
CA LYS A 109 -12.64 24.50 -3.18
C LYS A 109 -12.03 23.42 -4.10
N GLY A 110 -12.63 22.22 -4.18
CA GLY A 110 -12.12 21.15 -5.03
C GLY A 110 -10.78 20.58 -4.56
N TRP A 111 -10.49 20.57 -3.26
CA TRP A 111 -9.18 20.15 -2.73
C TRP A 111 -8.90 18.64 -2.92
N LEU A 112 -9.94 17.82 -3.13
CA LEU A 112 -9.84 16.40 -3.47
C LEU A 112 -10.23 16.15 -4.93
N THR A 113 -9.68 15.09 -5.50
CA THR A 113 -10.08 14.55 -6.80
C THR A 113 -10.36 13.07 -6.68
N ALA A 114 -11.50 12.64 -7.24
CA ALA A 114 -11.79 11.24 -7.49
C ALA A 114 -11.28 10.88 -8.88
N GLU A 115 -10.49 9.82 -8.95
CA GLU A 115 -10.04 9.20 -10.20
C GLU A 115 -10.70 7.83 -10.28
N VAL A 116 -11.39 7.60 -11.39
CA VAL A 116 -12.12 6.36 -11.64
C VAL A 116 -11.68 5.85 -13.00
N ALA A 117 -11.39 4.57 -13.11
CA ALA A 117 -11.12 3.92 -14.37
C ALA A 117 -11.87 2.59 -14.48
N ALA A 118 -12.22 2.21 -15.71
CA ALA A 118 -12.81 0.93 -16.03
C ALA A 118 -12.37 0.49 -17.41
N VAL A 119 -12.06 -0.79 -17.56
CA VAL A 119 -11.70 -1.39 -18.83
C VAL A 119 -12.95 -1.73 -19.65
N ASP A 120 -12.84 -1.54 -20.95
CA ASP A 120 -13.77 -2.00 -21.99
C ASP A 120 -13.01 -3.09 -22.78
N LYS A 121 -13.31 -4.36 -22.48
CA LYS A 121 -12.54 -5.52 -22.95
C LYS A 121 -12.93 -5.97 -24.35
N ASP A 122 -14.13 -5.65 -24.81
CA ASP A 122 -14.64 -6.02 -26.14
C ASP A 122 -14.62 -4.86 -27.15
N ARG A 123 -14.30 -3.65 -26.67
CA ARG A 123 -14.17 -2.41 -27.42
C ARG A 123 -15.49 -1.93 -28.02
N ASP A 124 -16.61 -2.20 -27.36
CA ASP A 124 -17.93 -1.71 -27.79
C ASP A 124 -18.13 -0.19 -27.59
N GLY A 125 -17.15 0.48 -26.96
CA GLY A 125 -17.14 1.92 -26.71
C GLY A 125 -17.73 2.32 -25.36
N ARG A 126 -17.92 1.37 -24.44
CA ARG A 126 -18.42 1.60 -23.08
C ARG A 126 -17.64 0.74 -22.08
N PRO A 127 -17.37 1.24 -20.86
CA PRO A 127 -16.74 0.40 -19.84
C PRO A 127 -17.63 -0.77 -19.41
N ASP A 128 -17.02 -1.93 -19.20
CA ASP A 128 -17.68 -3.20 -18.86
C ASP A 128 -18.26 -3.21 -17.44
N SER A 129 -17.76 -2.32 -16.59
CA SER A 129 -18.16 -2.18 -15.20
C SER A 129 -18.47 -0.72 -14.87
N ARG A 130 -19.14 -0.50 -13.73
CA ARG A 130 -19.54 0.84 -13.27
C ARG A 130 -18.94 1.13 -11.88
N PRO A 131 -17.61 1.20 -11.76
CA PRO A 131 -16.98 1.64 -10.53
C PRO A 131 -17.30 3.11 -10.27
N GLY A 132 -17.27 3.51 -9.01
CA GLY A 132 -17.76 4.82 -8.63
C GLY A 132 -17.46 5.25 -7.19
N LEU A 133 -17.78 6.51 -6.94
CA LEU A 133 -17.69 7.17 -5.65
C LEU A 133 -18.95 8.01 -5.43
N SER A 134 -19.83 7.55 -4.54
CA SER A 134 -21.12 8.20 -4.26
C SER A 134 -21.30 8.51 -2.78
N THR A 135 -22.12 9.52 -2.50
CA THR A 135 -22.54 9.80 -1.12
C THR A 135 -23.65 8.82 -0.71
N ILE A 136 -23.46 8.16 0.43
CA ILE A 136 -24.47 7.30 1.06
C ILE A 136 -24.85 7.86 2.43
N ARG A 137 -25.93 7.31 3.00
CA ARG A 137 -26.31 7.54 4.40
C ARG A 137 -26.02 6.30 5.23
N LEU A 138 -25.29 6.48 6.33
CA LEU A 138 -25.06 5.46 7.34
C LEU A 138 -26.27 5.35 8.29
N PRO A 139 -26.36 4.25 9.07
CA PRO A 139 -27.27 4.19 10.20
C PRO A 139 -27.08 5.41 11.11
N GLY A 140 -28.17 6.12 11.45
CA GLY A 140 -28.13 7.38 12.19
C GLY A 140 -28.09 8.65 11.34
N GLY A 141 -28.14 8.54 10.00
CA GLY A 141 -28.32 9.68 9.10
C GLY A 141 -27.05 10.42 8.69
N GLN A 142 -25.90 10.06 9.27
CA GLN A 142 -24.57 10.55 8.87
C GLN A 142 -24.31 10.22 7.40
N ARG A 143 -23.68 11.15 6.68
CA ARG A 143 -23.24 10.94 5.29
C ARG A 143 -21.80 10.42 5.26
N ALA A 144 -21.51 9.62 4.24
CA ALA A 144 -20.20 9.05 3.99
C ALA A 144 -20.03 8.85 2.48
N ALA A 145 -18.80 8.66 2.00
CA ALA A 145 -18.55 8.20 0.65
C ALA A 145 -18.52 6.68 0.59
N ARG A 146 -19.26 6.10 -0.35
CA ARG A 146 -19.12 4.70 -0.77
C ARG A 146 -18.24 4.67 -2.00
N LEU A 147 -17.09 4.03 -1.88
CA LEU A 147 -16.26 3.58 -2.99
C LEU A 147 -16.76 2.20 -3.38
N SER A 148 -17.14 2.02 -4.64
CA SER A 148 -17.65 0.75 -5.16
C SER A 148 -16.89 0.37 -6.41
N GLU A 149 -16.36 -0.84 -6.41
CA GLU A 149 -15.55 -1.42 -7.48
C GLU A 149 -16.07 -2.83 -7.77
N PRO A 150 -17.08 -2.95 -8.65
CA PRO A 150 -17.77 -4.20 -8.87
C PRO A 150 -16.97 -5.22 -9.70
N SER A 151 -15.79 -4.85 -10.21
CA SER A 151 -14.95 -5.70 -11.04
C SER A 151 -13.47 -5.36 -10.87
N TRP A 152 -12.61 -6.37 -11.02
CA TRP A 152 -11.14 -6.29 -10.91
C TRP A 152 -10.43 -5.47 -11.98
N ASP A 153 -11.11 -5.23 -13.10
CA ASP A 153 -10.62 -4.48 -14.25
C ASP A 153 -11.08 -3.02 -14.22
N ALA A 154 -11.18 -2.49 -13.01
CA ALA A 154 -11.50 -1.12 -12.69
C ALA A 154 -10.57 -0.65 -11.57
N GLY A 155 -10.59 0.66 -11.33
CA GLY A 155 -9.94 1.25 -10.16
C GLY A 155 -10.67 2.51 -9.72
N VAL A 156 -10.79 2.70 -8.41
CA VAL A 156 -11.31 3.93 -7.81
C VAL A 156 -10.34 4.42 -6.74
N LEU A 157 -9.85 5.64 -6.88
CA LEU A 157 -9.08 6.28 -5.82
C LEU A 157 -9.50 7.72 -5.56
N ILE A 158 -9.28 8.15 -4.32
CA ILE A 158 -9.34 9.54 -3.89
C ILE A 158 -7.90 10.01 -3.66
N ARG A 159 -7.57 11.17 -4.22
CA ARG A 159 -6.28 11.84 -4.05
C ARG A 159 -6.48 13.34 -3.77
N PRO A 160 -5.47 14.07 -3.28
CA PRO A 160 -5.56 15.52 -3.27
C PRO A 160 -5.48 16.06 -4.71
N THR A 161 -6.13 17.19 -4.96
CA THR A 161 -6.12 17.88 -6.26
C THR A 161 -4.77 18.53 -6.54
N ARG A 162 -4.04 18.93 -5.48
CA ARG A 162 -2.70 19.49 -5.53
C ARG A 162 -1.76 18.64 -4.67
N PRO A 163 -0.45 18.60 -4.97
CA PRO A 163 0.54 18.03 -4.08
C PRO A 163 0.40 18.50 -2.63
N LEU A 164 0.70 17.60 -1.70
CA LEU A 164 0.73 17.91 -0.28
C LEU A 164 1.84 18.92 0.03
N PRO A 165 1.67 19.78 1.06
CA PRO A 165 2.71 20.70 1.48
C PRO A 165 3.93 19.96 2.05
N ARG A 166 5.01 20.70 2.32
CA ARG A 166 6.25 20.12 2.87
C ARG A 166 6.04 19.36 4.17
N HIS A 167 5.19 19.89 5.04
CA HIS A 167 4.83 19.29 6.32
C HIS A 167 3.33 19.13 6.38
N TYR A 168 2.86 17.93 6.66
CA TYR A 168 1.44 17.64 6.69
C TYR A 168 1.11 16.51 7.65
N ARG A 169 -0.17 16.48 8.03
CA ARG A 169 -0.85 15.29 8.50
C ARG A 169 -2.10 15.11 7.65
N VAL A 170 -2.28 13.93 7.07
CA VAL A 170 -3.55 13.55 6.42
C VAL A 170 -4.18 12.44 7.25
N GLU A 171 -5.48 12.54 7.50
CA GLU A 171 -6.28 11.52 8.16
C GLU A 171 -7.42 11.05 7.26
N MET A 172 -7.77 9.76 7.34
CA MET A 172 -8.98 9.17 6.75
C MET A 172 -9.66 8.27 7.78
N THR A 173 -10.98 8.38 7.91
CA THR A 173 -11.79 7.48 8.75
C THR A 173 -12.56 6.47 7.89
N LEU A 174 -12.35 5.18 8.12
CA LEU A 174 -13.00 4.05 7.48
C LEU A 174 -14.19 3.54 8.31
N ARG A 175 -15.33 3.33 7.65
CA ARG A 175 -16.61 2.87 8.23
C ARG A 175 -17.15 1.59 7.60
N GLY A 176 -16.50 1.07 6.57
CA GLY A 176 -16.89 -0.17 5.91
C GLY A 176 -15.79 -0.61 4.97
N ILE A 177 -15.57 -1.91 4.86
CA ILE A 177 -14.65 -2.48 3.89
C ILE A 177 -15.06 -3.91 3.56
N ASP A 178 -15.11 -4.20 2.27
CA ASP A 178 -15.31 -5.52 1.71
C ASP A 178 -14.46 -5.71 0.44
N PHE A 179 -13.16 -5.51 0.59
CA PHE A 179 -12.14 -5.78 -0.43
C PHE A 179 -11.38 -7.09 -0.15
N GLY A 180 -12.09 -8.12 0.34
CA GLY A 180 -11.52 -9.42 0.71
C GLY A 180 -11.12 -9.57 2.18
N GLY A 181 -10.22 -10.52 2.43
CA GLY A 181 -9.91 -11.04 3.76
C GLY A 181 -10.96 -12.06 4.23
N LYS A 182 -10.68 -12.79 5.32
CA LYS A 182 -11.65 -13.78 5.81
C LYS A 182 -12.87 -13.11 6.42
N ARG A 183 -14.04 -13.73 6.26
CA ARG A 183 -15.25 -13.47 7.05
C ARG A 183 -15.58 -14.77 7.78
N HIS A 184 -15.81 -14.68 9.10
CA HIS A 184 -16.11 -15.85 9.94
C HIS A 184 -15.13 -17.02 9.75
N GLY A 185 -13.85 -16.73 9.53
CA GLY A 185 -12.78 -17.74 9.39
C GLY A 185 -12.55 -18.30 7.98
N THR A 186 -13.35 -17.91 6.98
CA THR A 186 -13.24 -18.38 5.59
C THR A 186 -13.04 -17.24 4.59
N PHE A 187 -12.33 -17.50 3.50
CA PHE A 187 -12.26 -16.59 2.35
C PHE A 187 -13.52 -16.67 1.48
N ASP A 188 -14.32 -17.73 1.60
CA ASP A 188 -15.56 -17.92 0.86
C ASP A 188 -16.75 -17.41 1.65
N TYR A 189 -17.35 -16.29 1.21
CA TYR A 189 -18.49 -15.67 1.87
C TYR A 189 -19.37 -14.96 0.85
N ASN A 190 -20.69 -14.90 1.10
CA ASN A 190 -21.65 -14.22 0.22
C ASN A 190 -21.59 -14.65 -1.26
N GLY A 191 -21.27 -15.93 -1.52
CA GLY A 191 -21.10 -16.45 -2.88
C GLY A 191 -19.83 -15.99 -3.60
N ARG A 192 -18.92 -15.30 -2.92
CA ARG A 192 -17.65 -14.76 -3.40
C ARG A 192 -16.46 -15.52 -2.81
N HIS A 193 -15.29 -15.42 -3.44
CA HIS A 193 -14.01 -15.86 -2.88
C HIS A 193 -13.11 -14.65 -2.68
N ASN A 194 -12.66 -14.41 -1.45
CA ASN A 194 -11.80 -13.27 -1.08
C ASN A 194 -12.34 -11.93 -1.60
N GLY A 195 -13.67 -11.73 -1.55
CA GLY A 195 -14.34 -10.53 -2.07
C GLY A 195 -14.66 -10.56 -3.58
N TYR A 196 -14.00 -11.38 -4.39
CA TYR A 196 -14.27 -11.48 -5.82
C TYR A 196 -15.52 -12.29 -6.11
N THR A 197 -16.32 -11.87 -7.08
CA THR A 197 -17.31 -12.75 -7.70
C THR A 197 -16.63 -13.95 -8.38
N LYS A 198 -17.42 -14.99 -8.65
CA LYS A 198 -16.93 -16.27 -9.19
C LYS A 198 -16.86 -16.32 -10.72
N GLU A 199 -17.00 -15.18 -11.39
CA GLU A 199 -16.83 -15.15 -12.84
C GLU A 199 -15.39 -15.57 -13.20
N PRO A 200 -15.19 -16.36 -14.28
CA PRO A 200 -13.87 -16.78 -14.70
C PRO A 200 -13.07 -15.61 -15.31
N CYS A 201 -11.79 -15.84 -15.57
CA CYS A 201 -10.93 -14.91 -16.32
C CYS A 201 -10.65 -13.57 -15.62
N LYS A 202 -10.61 -13.57 -14.28
CA LYS A 202 -10.12 -12.44 -13.49
C LYS A 202 -8.60 -12.49 -13.39
N THR A 203 -7.91 -11.67 -14.18
CA THR A 203 -6.46 -11.83 -14.39
C THR A 203 -5.73 -10.50 -14.41
N ARG A 204 -4.44 -10.49 -14.13
CA ARG A 204 -3.61 -9.26 -14.20
C ARG A 204 -3.27 -8.77 -15.63
N TYR A 205 -4.08 -9.11 -16.63
CA TYR A 205 -3.79 -8.80 -18.03
C TYR A 205 -3.84 -7.30 -18.35
N PRO A 206 -2.98 -6.76 -19.24
CA PRO A 206 -1.72 -7.33 -19.76
C PRO A 206 -0.49 -6.95 -18.91
N TRP A 207 -0.67 -6.15 -17.86
CA TRP A 207 0.40 -5.55 -17.07
C TRP A 207 0.98 -6.51 -16.03
N THR A 208 2.19 -7.01 -16.30
CA THR A 208 2.99 -7.79 -15.34
C THR A 208 4.29 -7.08 -15.03
N PHE A 209 4.95 -7.43 -13.93
CA PHE A 209 6.25 -6.85 -13.53
C PHE A 209 7.38 -7.07 -14.55
N THR A 210 7.23 -8.03 -15.47
CA THR A 210 8.19 -8.32 -16.55
C THR A 210 7.59 -8.07 -17.93
N GLY A 211 6.50 -7.30 -18.02
CA GLY A 211 5.77 -7.02 -19.25
C GLY A 211 4.81 -8.13 -19.71
N ALA A 212 4.20 -7.94 -20.89
CA ALA A 212 3.23 -8.87 -21.48
C ALA A 212 3.81 -10.27 -21.76
N LEU A 213 3.01 -11.30 -21.49
CA LEU A 213 3.32 -12.70 -21.74
C LEU A 213 3.12 -13.06 -23.23
N PRO A 214 4.14 -13.55 -23.94
CA PRO A 214 4.05 -13.91 -25.35
C PRO A 214 3.04 -15.04 -25.61
N GLY A 215 2.22 -14.89 -26.65
CA GLY A 215 1.30 -15.94 -27.10
C GLY A 215 0.19 -16.31 -26.12
N LYS A 216 0.01 -15.53 -25.04
CA LYS A 216 -1.03 -15.76 -24.03
C LYS A 216 -2.25 -14.88 -24.28
N SER A 217 -3.44 -15.48 -24.18
CA SER A 217 -4.71 -14.75 -24.09
C SER A 217 -4.94 -14.24 -22.67
N ARG A 218 -5.92 -13.33 -22.49
CA ARG A 218 -6.31 -12.77 -21.19
C ARG A 218 -6.45 -13.83 -20.10
N CYS A 219 -7.26 -14.86 -20.36
CA CYS A 219 -7.57 -15.89 -19.35
C CYS A 219 -6.40 -16.85 -19.04
N GLN A 220 -5.28 -16.73 -19.74
CA GLN A 220 -4.06 -17.49 -19.46
C GLN A 220 -3.06 -16.70 -18.59
N TYR A 221 -3.39 -15.46 -18.22
CA TYR A 221 -2.62 -14.69 -17.24
C TYR A 221 -2.91 -15.19 -15.83
N HIS A 222 -2.06 -14.76 -14.89
CA HIS A 222 -2.22 -15.07 -13.47
C HIS A 222 -3.61 -14.63 -12.97
N ASP A 223 -4.30 -15.57 -12.31
CA ASP A 223 -5.59 -15.37 -11.69
C ASP A 223 -5.44 -14.55 -10.40
N VAL A 224 -6.21 -13.46 -10.29
CA VAL A 224 -6.09 -12.50 -9.18
C VAL A 224 -7.07 -12.76 -8.04
N THR A 225 -7.96 -13.76 -8.16
CA THR A 225 -9.04 -13.98 -7.17
C THR A 225 -8.53 -14.32 -5.77
N ARG A 226 -7.27 -14.75 -5.69
CA ARG A 226 -6.54 -15.10 -4.46
C ARG A 226 -5.70 -13.96 -3.89
N GLU A 227 -5.87 -12.75 -4.43
CA GLU A 227 -5.10 -11.54 -4.09
C GLU A 227 -6.03 -10.33 -4.16
N ASN A 228 -6.67 -9.97 -3.04
CA ASN A 228 -7.51 -8.77 -2.93
C ASN A 228 -6.88 -7.77 -1.96
N GLY A 229 -7.35 -6.53 -1.93
CA GLY A 229 -6.75 -5.52 -1.08
C GLY A 229 -7.38 -4.14 -1.21
N PHE A 230 -6.89 -3.23 -0.38
CA PHE A 230 -7.34 -1.84 -0.35
C PHE A 230 -6.24 -0.95 0.23
N TYR A 231 -5.94 0.16 -0.44
CA TYR A 231 -5.00 1.14 0.08
C TYR A 231 -5.73 2.10 1.02
N TYR A 232 -5.59 1.89 2.32
CA TYR A 232 -6.20 2.76 3.34
C TYR A 232 -5.65 4.18 3.25
N MET A 233 -4.33 4.32 3.11
CA MET A 233 -3.65 5.59 2.91
C MET A 233 -2.22 5.32 2.45
N THR A 234 -1.84 5.80 1.28
CA THR A 234 -0.49 5.58 0.72
C THR A 234 0.02 6.85 0.09
N ILE A 235 1.30 7.16 0.25
CA ILE A 235 1.93 8.34 -0.37
C ILE A 235 2.71 7.90 -1.61
N LEU A 236 2.41 8.54 -2.73
CA LEU A 236 3.11 8.38 -4.00
C LEU A 236 4.04 9.57 -4.26
N ASP A 237 4.95 9.40 -5.21
CA ASP A 237 6.04 10.30 -5.59
C ASP A 237 5.71 11.25 -6.75
N TYR A 238 4.43 11.37 -7.13
CA TYR A 238 3.98 12.22 -8.21
C TYR A 238 2.64 12.91 -7.91
N ALA A 239 2.35 13.98 -8.65
CA ALA A 239 1.31 14.95 -8.30
C ALA A 239 -0.12 14.52 -8.60
N THR A 240 -0.32 13.65 -9.59
CA THR A 240 -1.65 13.29 -10.10
C THR A 240 -1.87 11.78 -10.22
N PRO A 241 -1.82 11.03 -9.11
CA PRO A 241 -2.16 9.61 -9.12
C PRO A 241 -3.50 9.31 -9.77
N ALA A 242 -3.56 8.19 -10.49
CA ALA A 242 -4.79 7.64 -11.03
C ALA A 242 -4.66 6.11 -11.11
N PRO A 243 -5.77 5.36 -11.32
CA PRO A 243 -5.65 3.93 -11.50
C PRO A 243 -4.83 3.57 -12.74
N HIS A 244 -3.86 2.68 -12.60
CA HIS A 244 -2.98 2.21 -13.67
C HIS A 244 -2.79 0.70 -13.60
N GLY A 245 -2.13 0.11 -14.60
CA GLY A 245 -1.65 -1.26 -14.48
C GLY A 245 -0.82 -1.46 -13.20
N ASN A 246 -1.05 -2.56 -12.47
CA ASN A 246 -0.47 -2.83 -11.14
C ASN A 246 1.03 -2.44 -10.97
N PRO A 247 1.94 -2.69 -11.92
CA PRO A 247 3.34 -2.30 -11.75
C PRO A 247 3.61 -0.79 -11.55
N ASP A 248 2.80 0.12 -12.11
CA ASP A 248 3.05 1.57 -12.03
C ASP A 248 3.18 2.01 -10.56
N ILE A 249 2.13 1.76 -9.78
CA ILE A 249 2.13 2.20 -8.38
C ILE A 249 3.22 1.49 -7.55
N HIS A 250 3.60 0.27 -7.91
CA HIS A 250 4.64 -0.45 -7.19
C HIS A 250 6.02 0.24 -7.29
N PHE A 251 6.24 1.03 -8.34
CA PHE A 251 7.43 1.85 -8.56
C PHE A 251 7.37 3.24 -7.89
N ARG A 252 6.20 3.66 -7.39
CA ARG A 252 5.90 5.06 -7.00
C ARG A 252 5.68 5.29 -5.52
N ARG A 253 5.47 4.21 -4.77
CA ARG A 253 5.09 4.29 -3.35
C ARG A 253 6.29 4.69 -2.49
N LYS A 254 6.07 5.65 -1.59
CA LYS A 254 7.02 6.04 -0.54
C LYS A 254 6.70 5.32 0.76
N VAL A 255 5.45 5.45 1.21
CA VAL A 255 4.94 4.81 2.43
C VAL A 255 3.54 4.26 2.19
N ILE A 256 3.25 3.11 2.78
CA ILE A 256 2.08 2.29 2.49
C ILE A 256 1.36 1.93 3.80
N MET A 257 0.08 2.30 3.89
CA MET A 257 -0.89 1.59 4.73
C MET A 257 -1.95 0.97 3.83
N ASP A 258 -1.90 -0.34 3.68
CA ASP A 258 -2.83 -1.12 2.88
C ASP A 258 -3.29 -2.38 3.63
N GLY A 259 -4.38 -2.96 3.13
CA GLY A 259 -4.70 -4.35 3.34
C GLY A 259 -4.36 -5.11 2.07
N TYR A 260 -3.56 -6.15 2.20
CA TYR A 260 -3.28 -7.09 1.11
C TYR A 260 -3.59 -8.49 1.59
N TYR A 261 -4.65 -9.06 1.04
CA TYR A 261 -5.28 -10.28 1.52
C TYR A 261 -5.08 -11.36 0.47
N SER A 262 -4.05 -12.18 0.68
CA SER A 262 -3.71 -13.25 -0.23
C SER A 262 -3.59 -14.59 0.46
N ASP A 263 -4.37 -15.56 -0.01
CA ASP A 263 -4.31 -16.94 0.46
C ASP A 263 -3.37 -17.81 -0.39
N LEU A 264 -2.53 -17.20 -1.25
CA LEU A 264 -1.54 -17.91 -2.05
C LEU A 264 -0.52 -18.65 -1.17
N PRO A 265 -0.06 -19.86 -1.57
CA PRO A 265 0.89 -20.65 -0.78
C PRO A 265 2.21 -19.95 -0.44
N ARG A 266 2.66 -18.99 -1.27
CA ARG A 266 3.88 -18.21 -1.04
C ARG A 266 3.84 -17.38 0.25
N TRP A 267 2.66 -17.08 0.77
CA TRP A 267 2.47 -16.28 1.98
C TRP A 267 2.38 -17.13 3.26
N LYS A 268 2.58 -18.44 3.20
CA LYS A 268 2.49 -19.35 4.36
C LYS A 268 3.46 -19.00 5.51
N HIS A 269 4.57 -18.35 5.17
CA HIS A 269 5.60 -17.92 6.12
C HIS A 269 5.53 -16.43 6.47
N ALA A 270 4.54 -15.69 5.93
CA ALA A 270 4.27 -14.32 6.34
C ALA A 270 3.80 -14.25 7.79
N ALA A 271 4.00 -13.10 8.42
CA ALA A 271 3.69 -12.89 9.82
C ALA A 271 2.69 -11.76 10.05
N THR A 272 1.90 -11.91 11.10
CA THR A 272 1.07 -10.84 11.65
C THR A 272 1.48 -10.58 13.09
N CYS A 273 1.59 -9.30 13.46
CA CYS A 273 1.85 -8.89 14.83
C CYS A 273 0.58 -9.00 15.69
N ASN A 274 0.68 -9.65 16.85
CA ASN A 274 -0.27 -9.45 17.95
C ASN A 274 0.20 -8.27 18.80
N PRO A 275 -0.41 -7.07 18.67
CA PRO A 275 0.09 -5.87 19.34
C PRO A 275 -0.05 -5.92 20.86
N LYS A 276 -0.97 -6.73 21.41
CA LYS A 276 -1.14 -6.89 22.86
C LYS A 276 0.03 -7.66 23.47
N THR A 277 0.38 -8.81 22.88
CA THR A 277 1.43 -9.69 23.41
C THR A 277 2.82 -9.40 22.85
N ARG A 278 2.92 -8.54 21.82
CA ARG A 278 4.14 -8.25 21.06
C ARG A 278 4.78 -9.50 20.45
N ARG A 279 3.95 -10.48 20.09
CA ARG A 279 4.39 -11.73 19.43
C ARG A 279 3.87 -11.81 18.01
N MET A 280 4.71 -12.28 17.11
CA MET A 280 4.34 -12.59 15.74
C MET A 280 3.75 -14.01 15.64
N TYR A 281 2.68 -14.15 14.87
CA TYR A 281 2.07 -15.43 14.47
C TYR A 281 1.96 -15.49 12.94
N ARG A 282 1.76 -16.67 12.36
CA ARG A 282 1.65 -16.78 10.89
C ARG A 282 0.39 -16.07 10.42
N THR A 283 0.47 -15.32 9.34
CA THR A 283 -0.71 -14.62 8.78
C THR A 283 -1.86 -15.58 8.49
N PHE A 284 -1.57 -16.83 8.11
CA PHE A 284 -2.57 -17.88 7.87
C PHE A 284 -3.41 -18.26 9.09
N ASP A 285 -2.85 -18.10 10.30
CA ASP A 285 -3.54 -18.35 11.56
C ASP A 285 -4.46 -17.15 11.95
N GLY A 286 -4.40 -16.05 11.18
CA GLY A 286 -5.17 -14.83 11.35
C GLY A 286 -6.49 -14.77 10.59
N THR A 287 -7.08 -13.56 10.55
CA THR A 287 -8.27 -13.25 9.75
C THR A 287 -7.92 -12.79 8.33
N PHE A 288 -6.65 -12.49 8.02
CA PHE A 288 -6.28 -11.82 6.77
C PHE A 288 -7.04 -10.50 6.54
N ASN A 289 -7.46 -9.82 7.59
CA ASN A 289 -7.93 -8.44 7.49
C ASN A 289 -6.85 -7.53 8.08
N GLY A 290 -5.64 -7.68 7.54
CA GLY A 290 -4.44 -7.04 8.03
C GLY A 290 -4.32 -5.58 7.59
N VAL A 291 -3.68 -4.77 8.42
CA VAL A 291 -3.12 -3.47 8.03
C VAL A 291 -1.62 -3.62 8.00
N ASN A 292 -1.03 -3.45 6.82
CA ASN A 292 0.41 -3.33 6.68
C ASN A 292 0.81 -1.87 6.93
N ALA A 293 1.99 -1.65 7.53
CA ALA A 293 2.60 -0.33 7.63
C ALA A 293 4.02 -0.46 7.12
N LEU A 294 4.21 -0.07 5.86
CA LEU A 294 5.42 -0.34 5.10
C LEU A 294 6.06 0.97 4.64
N PHE A 295 7.39 0.98 4.65
CA PHE A 295 8.23 2.01 4.08
C PHE A 295 8.94 1.42 2.86
N ALA A 296 8.72 2.01 1.68
CA ALA A 296 9.37 1.56 0.45
C ALA A 296 10.85 1.92 0.51
N ARG A 297 11.71 0.93 0.27
CA ARG A 297 13.15 1.12 0.29
C ARG A 297 13.62 1.75 -1.00
N GLY A 298 14.34 2.86 -0.89
CA GLY A 298 14.98 3.49 -2.05
C GLY A 298 16.33 2.90 -2.42
N ASP A 299 16.87 2.02 -1.57
CA ASP A 299 18.17 1.38 -1.79
C ASP A 299 18.08 -0.04 -2.35
N LYS A 300 16.88 -0.62 -2.46
CA LYS A 300 16.72 -2.01 -2.90
C LYS A 300 15.38 -2.24 -3.60
N PHE A 301 15.42 -3.05 -4.65
CA PHE A 301 14.27 -3.49 -5.43
C PHE A 301 14.07 -5.00 -5.26
N ILE A 302 12.82 -5.45 -5.32
CA ILE A 302 12.47 -6.87 -5.24
C ILE A 302 13.19 -7.59 -6.39
N GLY A 303 13.64 -8.83 -6.19
CA GLY A 303 14.35 -9.57 -7.26
C GLY A 303 15.77 -9.08 -7.62
N GLY A 304 16.21 -7.92 -7.10
CA GLY A 304 17.54 -7.36 -7.31
C GLY A 304 17.57 -6.12 -8.23
N PRO A 305 18.75 -5.62 -8.64
CA PRO A 305 18.87 -4.48 -9.56
C PRO A 305 18.39 -4.79 -10.99
N ASP A 306 18.22 -6.08 -11.27
CA ASP A 306 17.69 -6.61 -12.51
C ASP A 306 16.27 -7.15 -12.26
N ASN A 307 15.31 -6.71 -13.08
CA ASN A 307 14.04 -7.38 -13.33
C ASN A 307 12.88 -7.18 -12.33
N ASP A 308 12.84 -6.06 -11.59
CA ASP A 308 11.61 -5.69 -10.87
C ASP A 308 11.34 -4.18 -10.86
N LEU A 309 10.06 -3.87 -11.01
CA LEU A 309 9.46 -2.53 -10.97
C LEU A 309 9.02 -2.15 -9.55
N SER A 310 9.22 -3.03 -8.58
CA SER A 310 8.81 -2.86 -7.19
C SER A 310 10.01 -2.65 -6.27
N THR A 311 9.92 -1.64 -5.41
CA THR A 311 10.88 -1.45 -4.31
C THR A 311 10.73 -2.58 -3.29
N GLU A 312 11.82 -2.95 -2.61
CA GLU A 312 11.70 -3.72 -1.38
C GLU A 312 11.03 -2.91 -0.27
N TYR A 313 10.58 -3.56 0.80
CA TYR A 313 9.94 -2.88 1.92
C TYR A 313 10.65 -3.09 3.24
N TYR A 314 10.46 -2.09 4.09
CA TYR A 314 10.70 -2.19 5.51
C TYR A 314 9.37 -2.10 6.27
N ALA A 315 9.13 -3.05 7.16
CA ALA A 315 7.95 -3.06 8.03
C ALA A 315 8.36 -2.71 9.45
N LYS A 316 7.60 -1.81 10.09
CA LYS A 316 7.73 -1.52 11.52
C LYS A 316 6.41 -1.86 12.21
N THR A 317 6.48 -2.61 13.30
CA THR A 317 5.31 -3.02 14.08
C THR A 317 5.61 -2.98 15.58
N ARG A 318 4.56 -3.12 16.41
CA ARG A 318 4.73 -3.27 17.87
C ARG A 318 5.45 -4.57 18.27
N CYS A 319 5.60 -5.52 17.35
CA CYS A 319 6.30 -6.78 17.54
C CYS A 319 7.77 -6.73 17.09
N GLY A 320 8.22 -5.58 16.56
CA GLY A 320 9.55 -5.40 15.99
C GLY A 320 9.51 -4.98 14.53
N GLU A 321 10.70 -4.91 13.95
CA GLU A 321 10.94 -4.40 12.60
C GLU A 321 11.49 -5.52 11.70
N ALA A 322 11.19 -5.43 10.40
CA ALA A 322 11.62 -6.42 9.43
C ALA A 322 11.95 -5.76 8.09
N SER A 323 13.11 -6.10 7.55
CA SER A 323 13.42 -5.88 6.13
C SER A 323 12.92 -7.11 5.37
N LEU A 324 11.99 -6.90 4.45
CA LEU A 324 11.19 -8.00 3.89
C LEU A 324 11.94 -8.84 2.84
N ASP A 325 13.18 -8.44 2.52
CA ASP A 325 14.12 -9.16 1.66
C ASP A 325 14.85 -10.31 2.36
N LYS A 326 14.62 -10.52 3.66
CA LYS A 326 15.30 -11.53 4.48
C LYS A 326 14.34 -12.20 5.46
N PRO A 327 14.62 -13.45 5.88
CA PRO A 327 13.92 -14.05 7.01
C PRO A 327 14.06 -13.23 8.30
N TYR A 328 12.98 -13.12 9.07
CA TYR A 328 12.89 -12.27 10.27
C TYR A 328 12.14 -12.95 11.43
N GLY A 329 12.08 -12.24 12.57
CA GLY A 329 11.48 -12.71 13.80
C GLY A 329 12.31 -13.77 14.55
N PRO A 330 11.81 -14.26 15.71
CA PRO A 330 12.52 -15.24 16.51
C PRO A 330 12.86 -16.51 15.71
N GLY A 331 14.15 -16.86 15.66
CA GLY A 331 14.63 -18.02 14.91
C GLY A 331 14.52 -17.89 13.39
N LYS A 332 14.34 -16.67 12.83
CA LYS A 332 14.26 -16.43 11.38
C LYS A 332 13.18 -17.26 10.68
N ARG A 333 12.05 -17.50 11.36
CA ARG A 333 10.99 -18.41 10.90
C ARG A 333 9.94 -17.77 9.97
N PHE A 334 9.99 -16.45 9.80
CA PHE A 334 9.05 -15.69 8.98
C PHE A 334 9.75 -15.06 7.80
N GLU A 335 9.03 -14.93 6.69
CA GLU A 335 9.53 -14.39 5.42
C GLU A 335 8.40 -13.62 4.71
N GLY A 336 8.76 -12.67 3.85
CA GLY A 336 7.78 -11.88 3.11
C GLY A 336 7.09 -10.83 4.00
N HIS A 337 5.77 -10.77 3.99
CA HIS A 337 5.02 -9.68 4.62
C HIS A 337 4.93 -9.76 6.15
N LEU A 338 5.10 -8.60 6.80
CA LEU A 338 4.80 -8.38 8.21
C LEU A 338 3.62 -7.40 8.37
N THR A 339 2.46 -7.93 8.77
CA THR A 339 1.25 -7.15 9.04
C THR A 339 1.27 -6.58 10.46
N SER A 340 0.89 -5.30 10.61
CA SER A 340 0.99 -4.55 11.88
C SER A 340 -0.12 -4.89 12.88
N ALA A 341 -1.34 -5.03 12.40
CA ALA A 341 -2.52 -5.36 13.18
C ALA A 341 -3.62 -5.89 12.26
N GLU A 342 -4.67 -6.47 12.83
CA GLU A 342 -5.86 -6.89 12.07
C GLU A 342 -7.06 -6.00 12.43
N ILE A 343 -7.72 -5.46 11.42
CA ILE A 343 -9.06 -4.88 11.58
C ILE A 343 -10.10 -6.00 11.77
N GLN A 344 -11.27 -5.59 12.26
CA GLN A 344 -12.41 -6.44 12.52
C GLN A 344 -13.60 -5.94 11.70
N PRO A 345 -13.76 -6.36 10.43
CA PRO A 345 -14.84 -5.88 9.56
C PRO A 345 -16.23 -6.08 10.15
N GLN A 346 -16.43 -7.12 10.96
CA GLN A 346 -17.70 -7.39 11.66
C GLN A 346 -18.13 -6.31 12.66
N LEU A 347 -17.23 -5.40 13.05
CA LEU A 347 -17.56 -4.27 13.92
C LEU A 347 -18.04 -3.05 13.11
N LEU A 348 -17.86 -3.05 11.79
CA LEU A 348 -18.28 -1.96 10.91
C LEU A 348 -19.77 -2.10 10.55
N PRO A 349 -20.52 -1.00 10.36
CA PRO A 349 -20.11 0.41 10.49
C PRO A 349 -20.26 0.96 11.91
N LYS A 350 -20.53 0.13 12.94
CA LYS A 350 -20.73 0.62 14.30
C LYS A 350 -19.44 1.19 14.91
N ALA A 351 -18.31 0.53 14.64
CA ALA A 351 -16.97 1.03 14.90
C ALA A 351 -16.42 1.81 13.70
N SER A 352 -15.23 2.39 13.87
CA SER A 352 -14.45 3.00 12.80
C SER A 352 -12.97 2.75 13.02
N TYR A 353 -12.22 2.86 11.91
CA TYR A 353 -10.75 2.88 11.94
C TYR A 353 -10.28 4.20 11.34
N ARG A 354 -9.26 4.81 11.91
CA ARG A 354 -8.62 6.01 11.37
C ARG A 354 -7.20 5.69 10.95
N PHE A 355 -6.84 6.09 9.75
CA PHE A 355 -5.50 5.98 9.20
C PHE A 355 -4.94 7.38 9.00
N ALA A 356 -3.68 7.59 9.36
CA ALA A 356 -3.04 8.87 9.17
C ALA A 356 -1.58 8.73 8.75
N VAL A 357 -1.15 9.62 7.85
CA VAL A 357 0.25 9.80 7.49
C VAL A 357 0.67 11.21 7.88
N GLU A 358 1.81 11.31 8.56
CA GLU A 358 2.49 12.57 8.81
C GLU A 358 3.80 12.61 8.05
N ARG A 359 4.13 13.77 7.49
CA ARG A 359 5.50 14.11 7.07
C ARG A 359 5.94 15.33 7.85
N ASP A 360 7.11 15.24 8.46
CA ASP A 360 7.79 16.41 9.02
C ASP A 360 9.25 16.52 8.52
N ASP A 361 10.10 17.24 9.24
CA ASP A 361 11.49 17.46 8.82
C ASP A 361 12.36 16.21 8.93
N THR A 362 11.95 15.19 9.70
CA THR A 362 12.78 14.00 9.93
C THR A 362 12.37 12.84 9.03
N GLY A 363 11.07 12.68 8.78
CA GLY A 363 10.60 11.53 8.01
C GLY A 363 9.08 11.40 7.93
N TYR A 364 8.63 10.16 7.81
CA TYR A 364 7.21 9.81 7.73
C TYR A 364 6.76 9.05 8.98
N THR A 365 5.57 9.39 9.47
CA THR A 365 4.90 8.62 10.52
C THR A 365 3.60 8.01 10.00
N LEU A 366 3.47 6.69 10.15
CA LEU A 366 2.24 5.95 9.86
C LEU A 366 1.49 5.70 11.16
N GLU A 367 0.22 6.05 11.20
CA GLU A 367 -0.64 5.87 12.36
C GLU A 367 -1.96 5.19 11.96
N MET A 368 -2.37 4.21 12.76
CA MET A 368 -3.65 3.52 12.61
C MET A 368 -4.33 3.43 13.98
N SER A 369 -5.60 3.79 14.04
CA SER A 369 -6.40 3.80 15.26
C SER A 369 -7.72 3.08 15.06
N GLY A 370 -8.15 2.29 16.04
CA GLY A 370 -9.43 1.58 15.97
C GLY A 370 -9.46 0.35 16.88
N PRO A 371 -10.57 -0.41 16.87
CA PRO A 371 -10.72 -1.63 17.66
C PRO A 371 -10.03 -2.82 16.99
N PHE A 372 -8.70 -2.85 17.01
CA PHE A 372 -7.92 -3.92 16.39
C PHE A 372 -8.09 -5.26 17.14
N ARG A 373 -7.96 -6.36 16.39
CA ARG A 373 -7.92 -7.69 16.98
C ARG A 373 -6.83 -7.78 18.06
N PHE A 374 -7.11 -8.51 19.13
CA PHE A 374 -6.27 -8.75 20.31
C PHE A 374 -6.03 -7.57 21.26
N ILE A 375 -6.09 -6.32 20.83
CA ILE A 375 -5.81 -5.16 21.70
C ILE A 375 -7.03 -4.25 21.93
N GLY A 376 -8.12 -4.45 21.18
CA GLY A 376 -9.29 -3.58 21.28
C GLY A 376 -8.98 -2.18 20.76
N GLN A 377 -9.60 -1.16 21.34
CA GLN A 377 -9.38 0.23 20.94
C GLN A 377 -7.93 0.64 21.23
N ALA A 378 -7.17 0.92 20.18
CA ALA A 378 -5.78 1.36 20.32
C ALA A 378 -5.38 2.30 19.18
N THR A 379 -4.30 3.06 19.40
CA THR A 379 -3.56 3.78 18.37
C THR A 379 -2.18 3.17 18.26
N LEU A 380 -1.84 2.70 17.06
CA LEU A 380 -0.53 2.15 16.72
C LEU A 380 0.16 3.14 15.78
N ARG A 381 1.41 3.46 16.08
CA ARG A 381 2.16 4.50 15.39
C ARG A 381 3.60 4.06 15.18
N VAL A 382 4.12 4.25 13.98
CA VAL A 382 5.50 3.90 13.60
C VAL A 382 6.11 5.01 12.75
N HIS A 383 7.35 5.37 13.06
CA HIS A 383 8.10 6.43 12.36
C HIS A 383 9.31 5.82 11.66
N HIS A 384 9.68 6.38 10.51
CA HIS A 384 10.93 6.10 9.83
C HIS A 384 11.48 7.43 9.30
N ASP A 385 12.71 7.75 9.69
CA ASP A 385 13.42 8.92 9.18
C ASP A 385 13.57 8.81 7.65
N PHE A 386 13.77 9.91 6.93
CA PHE A 386 13.97 9.84 5.47
C PHE A 386 15.09 8.88 5.07
N ILE A 387 16.12 8.78 5.92
CA ILE A 387 17.17 7.78 5.85
C ILE A 387 17.42 7.26 7.27
N GLU A 388 17.19 5.97 7.52
CA GLU A 388 17.38 5.33 8.81
C GLU A 388 18.37 4.16 8.67
N ASP A 389 19.47 4.18 9.44
CA ASP A 389 20.56 3.19 9.34
C ASP A 389 21.08 3.00 7.90
N GLY A 390 21.16 4.09 7.13
CA GLY A 390 21.58 4.08 5.72
C GLY A 390 20.53 3.58 4.73
N ARG A 391 19.31 3.28 5.19
CA ARG A 391 18.19 2.84 4.35
C ARG A 391 17.27 4.03 4.05
N PRO A 392 17.21 4.52 2.80
CA PRO A 392 16.33 5.61 2.43
C PRO A 392 14.89 5.14 2.21
N ILE A 393 13.92 6.00 2.50
CA ILE A 393 12.58 5.90 1.92
C ILE A 393 12.65 6.32 0.46
N TRP A 394 12.03 5.54 -0.42
CA TRP A 394 12.01 5.81 -1.86
C TRP A 394 11.51 7.23 -2.16
N HIS A 395 12.28 7.98 -2.96
CA HIS A 395 11.92 9.32 -3.42
C HIS A 395 11.42 10.27 -2.32
N TYR A 396 11.99 10.21 -1.11
CA TYR A 396 11.49 11.01 0.02
C TYR A 396 11.56 12.54 -0.22
N ASN A 397 12.40 13.00 -1.16
CA ASN A 397 12.61 14.40 -1.46
C ASN A 397 11.44 14.97 -2.28
N GLN A 398 10.70 15.89 -1.67
CA GLN A 398 9.72 16.73 -2.34
C GLN A 398 10.36 17.89 -3.10
N THR A 399 11.55 18.34 -2.68
CA THR A 399 12.27 19.43 -3.33
C THR A 399 13.69 19.04 -3.73
N ARG A 400 14.26 19.78 -4.68
CA ARG A 400 15.61 19.51 -5.21
C ARG A 400 16.72 19.56 -4.16
N GLY A 401 16.52 20.29 -3.06
CA GLY A 401 17.52 20.48 -2.00
C GLY A 401 17.49 19.43 -0.89
N GLU A 402 16.45 18.59 -0.81
CA GLU A 402 16.32 17.58 0.26
C GLU A 402 17.16 16.31 0.01
N TYR A 403 17.75 16.17 -1.18
CA TYR A 403 18.46 14.96 -1.58
C TYR A 403 19.70 15.28 -2.41
N ASP A 404 20.79 14.58 -2.10
CA ASP A 404 22.13 14.85 -2.62
C ASP A 404 22.56 13.95 -3.79
N GLY A 405 21.74 12.98 -4.18
CA GLY A 405 22.05 12.04 -5.27
C GLY A 405 22.64 10.69 -4.84
N ARG A 406 22.89 10.46 -3.54
CA ARG A 406 23.68 9.29 -3.08
C ARG A 406 23.06 7.91 -3.37
N PHE A 407 21.78 7.84 -3.72
CA PHE A 407 21.07 6.59 -4.03
C PHE A 407 20.74 6.44 -5.52
N ASP A 408 21.18 7.37 -6.36
CA ASP A 408 21.00 7.30 -7.80
C ASP A 408 21.65 6.03 -8.34
N ARG A 409 20.96 5.42 -9.31
CA ARG A 409 21.37 4.15 -9.87
C ARG A 409 20.74 3.94 -11.22
N ARG A 410 21.29 2.96 -11.92
CA ARG A 410 20.67 2.35 -13.08
C ARG A 410 19.81 1.17 -12.64
N LEU A 411 18.60 1.07 -13.17
CA LEU A 411 17.76 -0.14 -13.08
C LEU A 411 17.57 -0.76 -14.46
N VAL A 412 17.61 -2.09 -14.51
CA VAL A 412 17.47 -2.88 -15.74
C VAL A 412 16.20 -3.71 -15.65
N HIS A 413 15.27 -3.48 -16.56
CA HIS A 413 13.97 -4.13 -16.63
C HIS A 413 13.96 -5.08 -17.81
N LYS A 414 13.94 -6.39 -17.56
CA LYS A 414 14.01 -7.40 -18.61
C LYS A 414 12.60 -7.91 -18.88
N GLY A 415 12.26 -8.04 -20.15
CA GLY A 415 11.03 -8.68 -20.57
C GLY A 415 11.27 -9.72 -21.64
N PRO A 416 10.21 -10.42 -22.07
CA PRO A 416 10.31 -11.51 -23.02
C PRO A 416 10.94 -11.17 -24.37
N TYR A 417 10.99 -9.89 -24.76
CA TYR A 417 11.50 -9.45 -26.07
C TYR A 417 12.63 -8.43 -26.01
N GLY A 418 12.98 -7.94 -24.82
CA GLY A 418 13.97 -6.89 -24.73
C GLY A 418 14.17 -6.38 -23.32
N THR A 419 14.82 -5.22 -23.25
CA THR A 419 15.24 -4.61 -22.00
C THR A 419 14.97 -3.12 -22.04
N TYR A 420 14.38 -2.61 -20.96
CA TYR A 420 14.28 -1.18 -20.69
C TYR A 420 15.26 -0.82 -19.58
N VAL A 421 15.90 0.34 -19.68
CA VAL A 421 16.90 0.79 -18.70
C VAL A 421 16.54 2.18 -18.19
N THR A 422 16.24 2.26 -16.90
CA THR A 422 16.16 3.55 -16.21
C THR A 422 17.58 3.94 -15.81
N LYS A 423 18.21 4.88 -16.53
CA LYS A 423 19.64 5.22 -16.34
C LYS A 423 19.91 5.95 -15.03
N HIS A 424 19.02 6.89 -14.68
CA HIS A 424 19.06 7.69 -13.48
C HIS A 424 17.71 7.56 -12.78
N THR A 425 17.59 6.57 -11.93
CA THR A 425 16.32 6.28 -11.27
C THR A 425 16.01 7.33 -10.20
N TRP A 426 17.04 7.88 -9.54
CA TRP A 426 16.89 8.90 -8.50
C TRP A 426 18.05 9.90 -8.56
N PRO A 427 18.11 10.77 -9.59
CA PRO A 427 19.23 11.67 -9.80
C PRO A 427 19.31 12.78 -8.77
N LYS A 428 20.53 13.31 -8.53
CA LYS A 428 20.72 14.55 -7.77
C LYS A 428 19.91 15.70 -8.39
N GLY A 429 19.27 16.53 -7.54
CA GLY A 429 18.47 17.66 -8.01
C GLY A 429 17.10 17.28 -8.57
N SER A 430 16.68 16.03 -8.41
CA SER A 430 15.29 15.57 -8.61
C SER A 430 14.35 16.10 -7.52
N ALA A 431 13.04 16.06 -7.78
CA ALA A 431 12.01 16.43 -6.81
C ALA A 431 10.76 15.59 -7.10
N TYR A 432 10.20 14.99 -6.05
CA TYR A 432 9.07 14.08 -6.13
C TYR A 432 7.97 14.53 -5.16
N PRO A 433 6.94 15.24 -5.63
CA PRO A 433 5.88 15.73 -4.74
C PRO A 433 5.15 14.57 -4.06
N ASP A 434 4.62 14.82 -2.86
CA ASP A 434 3.77 13.84 -2.19
C ASP A 434 2.33 14.00 -2.63
N SER A 435 1.70 12.90 -3.00
CA SER A 435 0.26 12.80 -3.16
C SER A 435 -0.23 11.54 -2.46
N PHE A 436 -1.24 11.66 -1.61
CA PHE A 436 -1.86 10.47 -1.05
C PHE A 436 -2.82 9.82 -2.05
N ILE A 437 -3.05 8.53 -1.86
CA ILE A 437 -4.19 7.81 -2.42
C ILE A 437 -4.95 7.07 -1.31
N ILE A 438 -6.27 6.96 -1.49
CA ILE A 438 -7.18 6.12 -0.71
C ILE A 438 -8.06 5.38 -1.72
N GLY A 439 -8.06 4.04 -1.71
CA GLY A 439 -8.85 3.25 -2.67
C GLY A 439 -8.07 2.12 -3.33
N ASP A 440 -8.51 1.75 -4.54
CA ASP A 440 -7.78 0.88 -5.44
C ASP A 440 -7.17 1.68 -6.61
N PRO A 441 -5.83 1.64 -6.76
CA PRO A 441 -5.10 2.28 -7.84
C PRO A 441 -4.81 1.35 -9.02
N HIS A 442 -5.42 0.17 -9.07
CA HIS A 442 -5.11 -0.82 -10.09
C HIS A 442 -6.14 -0.79 -11.22
N LEU A 443 -5.75 -1.28 -12.40
CA LEU A 443 -6.66 -1.56 -13.52
C LEU A 443 -6.85 -3.06 -13.73
N ASN A 444 -6.21 -3.87 -12.89
CA ASN A 444 -6.11 -5.30 -13.09
C ASN A 444 -6.05 -6.12 -11.79
N TYR A 445 -6.50 -5.53 -10.68
CA TYR A 445 -6.59 -6.14 -9.36
C TYR A 445 -7.75 -5.51 -8.59
N TYR A 446 -8.20 -6.26 -7.58
CA TYR A 446 -9.11 -5.86 -6.51
C TYR A 446 -10.58 -5.69 -6.90
N GLU A 447 -11.46 -6.17 -6.04
CA GLU A 447 -12.90 -6.05 -6.25
C GLU A 447 -13.54 -5.93 -4.88
N GLY A 448 -14.44 -4.97 -4.74
CA GLY A 448 -15.07 -4.75 -3.46
C GLY A 448 -15.64 -3.36 -3.28
N GLU A 449 -15.91 -3.06 -2.02
CA GLU A 449 -16.44 -1.78 -1.62
C GLU A 449 -15.81 -1.28 -0.32
N ALA A 450 -15.73 0.03 -0.17
CA ALA A 450 -15.32 0.66 1.07
C ALA A 450 -16.22 1.85 1.37
N VAL A 451 -16.32 2.18 2.66
CA VAL A 451 -17.08 3.33 3.13
C VAL A 451 -16.16 4.22 3.93
N ILE A 452 -16.04 5.47 3.50
CA ILE A 452 -15.14 6.48 4.04
C ILE A 452 -15.99 7.58 4.69
N ASP A 453 -15.77 7.81 5.97
CA ASP A 453 -16.50 8.80 6.77
C ASP A 453 -16.03 10.22 6.45
N ASP A 454 -14.71 10.41 6.47
CA ASP A 454 -14.10 11.71 6.34
C ASP A 454 -12.63 11.63 5.93
N ILE A 455 -12.13 12.71 5.33
CA ILE A 455 -10.73 12.93 5.01
C ILE A 455 -10.34 14.34 5.47
N ARG A 456 -9.19 14.46 6.16
CA ARG A 456 -8.73 15.73 6.75
C ARG A 456 -7.27 15.99 6.44
N LEU A 457 -6.96 17.25 6.14
CA LEU A 457 -5.59 17.73 5.94
C LEU A 457 -5.25 18.76 7.01
N TYR A 458 -4.10 18.56 7.64
CA TYR A 458 -3.53 19.47 8.62
C TYR A 458 -2.12 19.88 8.22
N VAL A 459 -1.72 21.09 8.62
CA VAL A 459 -0.35 21.62 8.49
C VAL A 459 0.16 22.11 9.85
N PRO A 460 1.47 22.27 10.07
CA PRO A 460 1.96 22.76 11.35
C PRO A 460 1.50 24.19 11.62
N ARG A 461 1.20 24.52 12.88
CA ARG A 461 0.70 25.85 13.30
C ARG A 461 1.60 27.03 12.88
N LYS A 462 2.91 26.80 12.74
CA LYS A 462 3.89 27.83 12.33
C LYS A 462 3.87 28.14 10.82
N HIS A 463 3.10 27.40 10.02
CA HIS A 463 3.04 27.53 8.56
C HIS A 463 1.67 27.98 8.05
N ARG A 464 0.87 28.65 8.90
CA ARG A 464 -0.43 29.20 8.49
C ARG A 464 -0.31 30.64 8.01
#